data_AF-A0A6M0IQN0-F1
#
_entry.id   AF-A0A6M0IQN0-F1
#
_cell.length_a   1.000
_cell.length_b   1.000
_cell.length_c   1.000
_cell.angle_alpha   90.00
_cell.angle_beta   90.00
_cell.angle_gamma   90.00
#
_symmetry.space_group_name_H-M   'P 1'
#
loop_
_entity.id
_entity.type
_entity.pdbx_description
1 polymer ?
#
loop_
_entity_poly.entity_id
_entity_poly.type
_entity_poly.pdbx_seq_one_letter_code
_entity_poly.pdbx_strand_id
1 'polypeptide(L)'
;MFRLIDALRSKTWACLFVIFLRYLIGGAFVYAGWGKALGGRFMPAGTLQLPPDHGISIDLFFEALYRTGIWWNFLGVGQVIAGALLVTQRFATLGAVAFLPISLNVFVITISMDFHFTPVLTGLIVAANLGLLLWDYQKIAPLFYPNRAGEMLIQLRSDQLGSPGYWQGLGLLILLTSSLFGNRENALVWFPLCLAEGLLGLVGFFIVNRRQQKCNPDFRAGKPNNNL
;
A
#
# COMPACT_ATOMS: atom_id res chain seq x y z
N MET A 1 20.99 10.42 -5.74
CA MET A 1 19.75 9.72 -5.32
C MET A 1 18.69 9.71 -6.44
N PHE A 2 18.20 10.87 -6.91
CA PHE A 2 17.12 10.92 -7.91
C PHE A 2 17.43 10.21 -9.24
N ARG A 3 18.65 10.36 -9.79
CA ARG A 3 19.08 9.64 -11.01
C ARG A 3 19.03 8.12 -10.91
N LEU A 4 19.22 7.56 -9.71
CA LEU A 4 19.13 6.11 -9.48
C LEU A 4 17.68 5.64 -9.51
N ILE A 5 16.76 6.41 -8.93
CA ILE A 5 15.33 6.13 -8.95
C ILE A 5 14.81 6.19 -10.39
N ASP A 6 15.25 7.18 -11.17
CA ASP A 6 14.87 7.31 -12.57
C ASP A 6 15.38 6.13 -13.42
N ALA A 7 16.61 5.65 -13.16
CA ALA A 7 17.15 4.44 -13.80
C ALA A 7 16.40 3.17 -13.40
N LEU A 8 15.92 3.06 -12.15
CA LEU A 8 15.10 1.94 -11.70
C LEU A 8 13.69 1.99 -12.29
N ARG A 9 13.09 3.17 -12.44
CA ARG A 9 11.79 3.36 -13.10
C ARG A 9 11.77 2.91 -14.56
N SER A 10 12.93 2.91 -15.22
CA SER A 10 13.05 2.38 -16.58
C SER A 10 12.94 0.85 -16.63
N LYS A 11 12.94 0.15 -15.48
CA LYS A 11 12.91 -1.30 -15.39
C LYS A 11 11.51 -1.77 -14.97
N THR A 12 10.89 -2.59 -15.82
CA THR A 12 9.56 -3.19 -15.59
C THR A 12 9.44 -3.88 -14.24
N TRP A 13 10.46 -4.62 -13.81
CA TRP A 13 10.42 -5.36 -12.54
C TRP A 13 10.33 -4.44 -11.31
N ALA A 14 11.00 -3.28 -11.34
CA ALA A 14 10.99 -2.33 -10.24
C ALA A 14 9.62 -1.63 -10.14
N CYS A 15 9.04 -1.25 -11.28
CA CYS A 15 7.68 -0.73 -11.34
C CYS A 15 6.65 -1.76 -10.84
N LEU A 16 6.77 -3.02 -11.25
CA LEU A 16 5.91 -4.11 -10.74
C LEU A 16 6.07 -4.28 -9.23
N PHE A 17 7.30 -4.32 -8.73
CA PHE A 17 7.57 -4.42 -7.28
C PHE A 17 6.85 -3.32 -6.50
N VAL A 18 6.90 -2.07 -6.96
CA VAL A 18 6.21 -0.94 -6.31
C VAL A 18 4.69 -1.10 -6.37
N ILE A 19 4.13 -1.56 -7.49
CA ILE A 19 2.70 -1.83 -7.63
C ILE A 19 2.26 -2.92 -6.62
N PHE A 20 2.99 -4.03 -6.54
CA PHE A 20 2.70 -5.11 -5.60
C PHE A 20 2.91 -4.68 -4.15
N LEU A 21 3.91 -3.86 -3.87
CA LEU A 21 4.15 -3.32 -2.52
C LEU A 21 2.97 -2.45 -2.05
N ARG A 22 2.40 -1.63 -2.95
CA ARG A 22 1.16 -0.87 -2.68
C ARG A 22 -0.03 -1.78 -2.39
N TYR A 23 -0.21 -2.84 -3.17
CA TYR A 23 -1.29 -3.81 -2.95
C TYR A 23 -1.12 -4.57 -1.64
N LEU A 24 0.10 -5.01 -1.33
CA LEU A 24 0.41 -5.75 -0.12
C LEU A 24 0.10 -4.92 1.13
N ILE A 25 0.69 -3.72 1.21
CA ILE A 25 0.55 -2.85 2.39
C ILE A 25 -0.87 -2.30 2.47
N GLY A 26 -1.42 -1.82 1.35
CA GLY A 26 -2.75 -1.22 1.32
C GLY A 26 -3.85 -2.24 1.60
N GLY A 27 -3.78 -3.43 0.99
CA GLY A 27 -4.72 -4.52 1.23
C GLY A 27 -4.68 -5.00 2.69
N ALA A 28 -3.47 -5.20 3.25
CA ALA A 28 -3.31 -5.58 4.65
C ALA A 28 -3.91 -4.56 5.62
N PHE A 29 -3.81 -3.27 5.32
CA PHE A 29 -4.38 -2.23 6.17
C PHE A 29 -5.88 -2.05 6.01
N VAL A 30 -6.42 -2.24 4.81
CA VAL A 30 -7.88 -2.35 4.63
C VAL A 30 -8.41 -3.51 5.47
N TYR A 31 -7.80 -4.69 5.33
CA TYR A 31 -8.17 -5.88 6.08
C TYR A 31 -8.12 -5.63 7.61
N ALA A 32 -7.01 -5.08 8.11
CA ALA A 32 -6.84 -4.82 9.54
C ALA A 32 -7.73 -3.68 10.09
N GLY A 33 -7.99 -2.65 9.27
CA GLY A 33 -8.78 -1.48 9.62
C GLY A 33 -10.29 -1.74 9.58
N TRP A 34 -10.75 -2.61 8.68
CA TRP A 34 -12.17 -2.90 8.48
C TRP A 34 -12.85 -3.41 9.75
N GLY A 35 -12.25 -4.40 10.42
CA GLY A 35 -12.75 -4.91 11.70
C GLY A 35 -12.84 -3.82 12.79
N LYS A 36 -11.93 -2.84 12.80
CA LYS A 36 -11.99 -1.71 13.75
C LYS A 36 -13.09 -0.72 13.37
N ALA A 37 -13.26 -0.44 12.08
CA ALA A 37 -14.30 0.45 11.58
C ALA A 37 -15.71 -0.05 11.94
N LEU A 38 -15.89 -1.38 12.00
CA LEU A 38 -17.12 -2.03 12.42
C LEU A 38 -17.27 -2.18 13.95
N GLY A 39 -16.36 -1.63 14.75
CA GLY A 39 -16.41 -1.75 16.21
C GLY A 39 -16.04 -3.14 16.74
N GLY A 40 -15.25 -3.92 15.99
CA GLY A 40 -14.67 -5.18 16.45
C GLY A 40 -13.50 -4.95 17.41
N ARG A 41 -13.31 -5.88 18.35
CA ARG A 41 -12.22 -5.79 19.35
C ARG A 41 -10.86 -6.09 18.73
N PHE A 42 -9.79 -5.58 19.35
CA PHE A 42 -8.44 -5.92 18.94
C PHE A 42 -8.09 -7.37 19.32
N MET A 43 -8.39 -7.77 20.56
CA MET A 43 -8.23 -9.15 21.04
C MET A 43 -9.58 -9.74 21.44
N PRO A 44 -9.73 -11.08 21.41
CA PRO A 44 -10.93 -11.74 21.91
C PRO A 44 -11.22 -11.36 23.37
N ALA A 45 -12.51 -11.33 23.73
CA ALA A 45 -12.91 -11.09 25.11
C ALA A 45 -12.32 -12.14 26.06
N GLY A 46 -11.81 -11.72 27.22
CA GLY A 46 -11.30 -12.63 28.24
C GLY A 46 -9.82 -13.00 28.11
N THR A 47 -9.09 -12.47 27.12
CA THR A 47 -7.63 -12.61 27.03
C THR A 47 -6.86 -11.55 27.82
N LEU A 48 -7.56 -10.72 28.60
CA LEU A 48 -6.97 -9.59 29.30
C LEU A 48 -6.01 -10.08 30.38
N GLN A 49 -4.71 -9.99 30.12
CA GLN A 49 -3.70 -10.29 31.11
C GLN A 49 -3.54 -9.11 32.07
N LEU A 50 -3.49 -9.41 33.37
CA LEU A 50 -3.23 -8.41 34.40
C LEU A 50 -1.91 -7.69 34.10
N PRO A 51 -1.81 -6.37 34.36
CA PRO A 51 -0.60 -5.62 34.10
C PRO A 51 0.58 -6.26 34.86
N PRO A 52 1.78 -6.33 34.27
CA PRO A 52 2.99 -6.58 35.02
C PRO A 52 3.13 -5.54 36.13
N ASP A 53 3.91 -5.85 37.16
CA ASP A 53 4.12 -5.03 38.36
C ASP A 53 4.51 -3.56 38.05
N HIS A 54 4.96 -3.28 36.82
CA HIS A 54 5.28 -1.95 36.29
C HIS A 54 4.71 -1.73 34.87
N GLY A 55 3.62 -0.97 34.73
CA GLY A 55 3.13 -0.45 33.44
C GLY A 55 1.72 -0.86 33.03
N ILE A 56 1.32 -0.54 31.79
CA ILE A 56 0.04 -0.94 31.18
C ILE A 56 0.31 -2.11 30.23
N SER A 57 -0.41 -3.23 30.38
CA SER A 57 -0.34 -4.34 29.42
C SER A 57 -0.96 -3.94 28.08
N ILE A 58 -0.47 -4.55 26.99
CA ILE A 58 -0.94 -4.18 25.66
C ILE A 58 -2.43 -4.48 25.43
N ASP A 59 -2.91 -5.56 26.03
CA ASP A 59 -4.31 -5.96 25.99
C ASP A 59 -5.18 -4.87 26.63
N LEU A 60 -4.73 -4.34 27.78
CA LEU A 60 -5.42 -3.27 28.49
C LEU A 60 -5.38 -1.95 27.69
N PHE A 61 -4.26 -1.63 27.05
CA PHE A 61 -4.16 -0.47 26.16
C PHE A 61 -5.18 -0.53 25.02
N PHE A 62 -5.25 -1.66 24.30
CA PHE A 62 -6.20 -1.81 23.19
C PHE A 62 -7.65 -1.96 23.66
N GLU A 63 -7.90 -2.54 24.83
CA GLU A 63 -9.24 -2.60 25.42
C GLU A 63 -9.72 -1.21 25.82
N ALA A 64 -8.87 -0.38 26.44
CA ALA A 64 -9.19 1.01 26.74
C ALA A 64 -9.44 1.80 25.45
N LEU A 65 -8.60 1.60 24.42
CA LEU A 65 -8.76 2.23 23.12
C LEU A 65 -10.06 1.80 22.44
N TYR A 66 -10.40 0.51 22.49
CA TYR A 66 -11.67 -0.03 21.99
C TYR A 66 -12.88 0.61 22.69
N ARG A 67 -12.82 0.75 24.02
CA ARG A 67 -13.91 1.33 24.83
C ARG A 67 -14.18 2.80 24.58
N THR A 68 -13.26 3.51 23.93
CA THR A 68 -13.51 4.89 23.48
C THR A 68 -14.58 4.99 22.38
N GLY A 69 -14.93 3.87 21.73
CA GLY A 69 -16.00 3.79 20.74
C GLY A 69 -15.69 4.56 19.46
N ILE A 70 -16.08 5.83 19.40
CA ILE A 70 -15.95 6.68 18.20
C ILE A 70 -14.48 6.77 17.76
N TRP A 71 -13.56 6.95 18.72
CA TRP A 71 -12.14 7.06 18.40
C TRP A 71 -11.57 5.75 17.83
N TRP A 72 -11.96 4.59 18.39
CA TRP A 72 -11.61 3.29 17.82
C TRP A 72 -12.07 3.12 16.36
N ASN A 73 -13.33 3.48 16.10
CA ASN A 73 -13.90 3.40 14.76
C ASN A 73 -13.21 4.37 13.79
N PHE A 74 -12.91 5.59 14.24
CA PHE A 74 -12.18 6.60 13.47
C PHE A 74 -10.80 6.11 13.02
N LEU A 75 -10.04 5.46 13.91
CA LEU A 75 -8.76 4.85 13.56
C LEU A 75 -8.93 3.77 12.49
N GLY A 76 -9.96 2.93 12.60
CA GLY A 76 -10.30 1.92 11.60
C GLY A 76 -10.64 2.51 10.24
N VAL A 77 -11.54 3.49 10.21
CA VAL A 77 -11.95 4.20 8.99
C VAL A 77 -10.76 4.89 8.33
N GLY A 78 -9.90 5.55 9.10
CA GLY A 78 -8.66 6.15 8.59
C GLY A 78 -7.73 5.13 7.94
N GLN A 79 -7.56 3.95 8.56
CA GLN A 79 -6.78 2.84 8.00
C GLN A 79 -7.39 2.32 6.68
N VAL A 80 -8.71 2.15 6.62
CA VAL A 80 -9.41 1.68 5.42
C VAL A 80 -9.30 2.70 4.29
N ILE A 81 -9.51 3.99 4.55
CA ILE A 81 -9.41 5.04 3.53
C ILE A 81 -7.99 5.12 2.97
N ALA A 82 -6.97 5.17 3.84
CA ALA A 82 -5.57 5.24 3.39
C ALA A 82 -5.18 4.00 2.58
N GLY A 83 -5.56 2.80 3.05
CA GLY A 83 -5.33 1.55 2.33
C GLY A 83 -6.05 1.48 0.99
N ALA A 84 -7.32 1.91 0.92
CA ALA A 84 -8.09 1.94 -0.32
C ALA A 84 -7.47 2.88 -1.36
N LEU A 85 -7.07 4.08 -0.96
CA LEU A 85 -6.35 5.02 -1.84
C LEU A 85 -5.06 4.41 -2.37
N LEU A 86 -4.30 3.70 -1.52
CA LEU A 86 -3.05 3.04 -1.90
C LEU A 86 -3.27 1.93 -2.94
N VAL A 87 -4.29 1.09 -2.74
CA VAL A 87 -4.60 -0.06 -3.60
C VAL A 87 -5.20 0.38 -4.94
N THR A 88 -5.91 1.49 -5.03
CA THR A 88 -6.51 1.93 -6.31
C THR A 88 -5.51 2.29 -7.41
N GLN A 89 -4.19 2.40 -7.10
CA GLN A 89 -3.10 2.89 -7.97
C GLN A 89 -3.24 4.33 -8.46
N ARG A 90 -4.45 4.79 -8.80
CA ARG A 90 -4.76 6.15 -9.24
C ARG A 90 -4.43 7.18 -8.16
N PHE A 91 -4.81 6.91 -6.92
CA PHE A 91 -4.59 7.81 -5.79
C PHE A 91 -3.48 7.30 -4.86
N ALA A 92 -2.63 6.40 -5.35
CA ALA A 92 -1.68 5.70 -4.50
C ALA A 92 -0.71 6.62 -3.76
N THR A 93 -0.30 7.73 -4.37
CA THR A 93 0.57 8.72 -3.72
C THR A 93 -0.14 9.42 -2.56
N LEU A 94 -1.40 9.81 -2.74
CA LEU A 94 -2.21 10.37 -1.64
C LEU A 94 -2.42 9.34 -0.54
N GLY A 95 -2.68 8.08 -0.92
CA GLY A 95 -2.74 6.95 0.00
C GLY A 95 -1.46 6.81 0.82
N ALA A 96 -0.29 6.84 0.18
CA ALA A 96 1.01 6.73 0.85
C ALA A 96 1.27 7.90 1.81
N VAL A 97 0.89 9.12 1.43
CA VAL A 97 0.99 10.32 2.29
C VAL A 97 0.08 10.18 3.52
N ALA A 98 -1.20 9.81 3.33
CA ALA A 98 -2.14 9.60 4.43
C ALA A 98 -1.74 8.41 5.33
N PHE A 99 -1.13 7.39 4.72
CA PHE A 99 -0.70 6.18 5.40
C PHE A 99 0.54 6.39 6.27
N LEU A 100 1.39 7.37 5.96
CA LEU A 100 2.62 7.63 6.71
C LEU A 100 2.37 7.95 8.19
N PRO A 101 1.56 8.95 8.57
CA PRO A 101 1.30 9.24 9.98
C PRO A 101 0.62 8.08 10.71
N ILE A 102 -0.25 7.32 10.02
CA ILE A 102 -0.95 6.17 10.61
C ILE A 102 0.04 5.03 10.91
N SER A 103 0.85 4.64 9.93
CA SER A 103 1.85 3.58 10.08
C SER A 103 2.93 3.94 11.09
N LEU A 104 3.35 5.22 11.11
CA LEU A 104 4.28 5.74 12.11
C LEU A 104 3.69 5.68 13.52
N ASN A 105 2.43 6.05 13.70
CA ASN A 105 1.77 5.95 15.00
C ASN A 105 1.71 4.51 15.49
N VAL A 106 1.36 3.56 14.61
CA VAL A 106 1.38 2.12 14.94
C VAL A 106 2.79 1.67 15.34
N PHE A 107 3.83 2.06 14.60
CA PHE A 107 5.22 1.73 14.92
C PHE A 107 5.67 2.31 16.28
N VAL A 108 5.30 3.54 16.60
CA VAL A 108 5.62 4.12 17.90
C VAL A 108 4.89 3.38 19.03
N ILE A 109 3.63 2.98 18.84
CA ILE A 109 2.89 2.15 19.79
C ILE A 109 3.61 0.81 20.01
N THR A 110 4.07 0.16 18.94
CA THR A 110 4.69 -1.17 19.06
C THR A 110 6.03 -1.12 19.80
N ILE A 111 6.81 -0.06 19.62
CA ILE A 111 8.03 0.17 20.42
C ILE A 111 7.66 0.47 21.87
N SER A 112 6.69 1.36 22.09
CA SER A 112 6.36 1.85 23.44
C SER A 112 5.75 0.78 24.34
N MET A 113 4.99 -0.15 23.75
CA MET A 113 4.33 -1.25 24.45
C MET A 113 5.18 -2.55 24.45
N ASP A 114 6.47 -2.46 24.11
CA ASP A 114 7.42 -3.57 23.97
C ASP A 114 6.83 -4.78 23.23
N PHE A 115 6.31 -4.52 22.03
CA PHE A 115 5.51 -5.49 21.30
C PHE A 115 6.38 -6.53 20.57
N HIS A 116 7.37 -7.10 21.25
CA HIS A 116 8.35 -8.10 20.79
C HIS A 116 8.77 -7.98 19.31
N PHE A 117 8.42 -8.94 18.45
CA PHE A 117 8.83 -8.96 17.04
C PHE A 117 8.05 -7.95 16.16
N THR A 118 6.95 -7.40 16.67
CA THR A 118 6.04 -6.50 15.94
C THR A 118 6.67 -5.16 15.54
N PRO A 119 7.50 -4.49 16.37
CA PRO A 119 8.31 -3.32 15.99
C PRO A 119 9.12 -3.51 14.72
N VAL A 120 9.70 -4.70 14.50
CA VAL A 120 10.47 -4.97 13.27
C VAL A 120 9.53 -4.94 12.06
N LEU A 121 8.39 -5.63 12.13
CA LEU A 121 7.41 -5.65 11.04
C LEU A 121 6.81 -4.26 10.76
N THR A 122 6.43 -3.53 11.80
CA THR A 122 5.84 -2.19 11.67
C THR A 122 6.86 -1.15 11.21
N GLY A 123 8.13 -1.28 11.62
CA GLY A 123 9.23 -0.50 11.09
C GLY A 123 9.49 -0.75 9.60
N LEU A 124 9.43 -2.01 9.16
CA LEU A 124 9.51 -2.35 7.74
C LEU A 124 8.36 -1.75 6.93
N ILE A 125 7.14 -1.70 7.47
CA ILE A 125 5.99 -1.04 6.82
C ILE A 125 6.23 0.46 6.66
N VAL A 126 6.73 1.13 7.71
CA VAL A 126 7.08 2.56 7.65
C VAL A 126 8.18 2.80 6.61
N ALA A 127 9.25 1.98 6.62
CA ALA A 127 10.32 2.06 5.65
C ALA A 127 9.84 1.84 4.21
N ALA A 128 8.96 0.85 4.00
CA ALA A 128 8.36 0.58 2.71
C ALA A 128 7.49 1.76 2.24
N ASN A 129 6.70 2.37 3.12
CA ASN A 129 5.90 3.54 2.77
C ASN A 129 6.75 4.78 2.45
N LEU A 130 7.84 5.00 3.19
CA LEU A 130 8.83 6.01 2.85
C LEU A 130 9.45 5.73 1.47
N GLY A 131 9.74 4.46 1.17
CA GLY A 131 10.17 4.01 -0.15
C GLY A 131 9.15 4.30 -1.25
N LEU A 132 7.85 4.12 -1.00
CA LEU A 132 6.77 4.47 -1.92
C LEU A 132 6.69 5.98 -2.17
N LEU A 133 6.86 6.81 -1.13
CA LEU A 133 6.88 8.27 -1.26
C LEU A 133 8.12 8.76 -2.02
N LEU A 134 9.29 8.17 -1.73
CA LEU A 134 10.51 8.42 -2.50
C LEU A 134 10.35 7.97 -3.95
N TRP A 135 9.67 6.85 -4.19
CA TRP A 135 9.35 6.42 -5.54
C TRP A 135 8.43 7.41 -6.24
N ASP A 136 7.45 8.01 -5.56
CA ASP A 136 6.52 9.00 -6.11
C ASP A 136 7.01 10.46 -6.01
N TYR A 137 8.32 10.69 -5.77
CA TYR A 137 8.85 12.03 -5.52
C TYR A 137 8.48 13.07 -6.60
N GLN A 138 8.43 12.68 -7.88
CA GLN A 138 8.05 13.56 -8.99
C GLN A 138 6.59 14.03 -8.93
N LYS A 139 5.69 13.29 -8.27
CA LYS A 139 4.28 13.68 -8.07
C LYS A 139 4.13 14.67 -6.93
N ILE A 140 5.03 14.60 -5.95
CA ILE A 140 5.02 15.42 -4.74
C ILE A 140 5.84 16.70 -4.97
N ALA A 141 6.91 16.64 -5.76
CA ALA A 141 7.81 17.76 -6.04
C ALA A 141 7.12 19.03 -6.57
N PRO A 142 6.08 18.98 -7.44
CA PRO A 142 5.35 20.17 -7.86
C PRO A 142 4.73 20.98 -6.71
N LEU A 143 4.40 20.33 -5.58
CA LEU A 143 3.86 21.01 -4.39
C LEU A 143 4.89 21.94 -3.74
N PHE A 144 6.17 21.59 -3.82
CA PHE A 144 7.29 22.36 -3.26
C PHE A 144 7.97 23.26 -4.31
N TYR A 145 7.87 22.90 -5.59
CA TYR A 145 8.50 23.62 -6.71
C TYR A 145 7.49 23.91 -7.84
N PRO A 146 6.54 24.83 -7.61
CA PRO A 146 5.45 25.10 -8.57
C PRO A 146 5.96 25.55 -9.95
N ASN A 147 7.09 26.26 -10.00
CA ASN A 147 7.68 26.79 -11.23
C ASN A 147 8.19 25.71 -12.20
N ARG A 148 8.32 24.44 -11.76
CA ARG A 148 8.72 23.30 -12.59
C ARG A 148 7.61 22.26 -12.78
N ALA A 149 6.39 22.58 -12.34
CA ALA A 149 5.27 21.64 -12.34
C ALA A 149 4.92 21.13 -13.76
N GLY A 150 4.95 22.00 -14.78
CA GLY A 150 4.60 21.64 -16.15
C GLY A 150 5.51 20.57 -16.75
N GLU A 151 6.82 20.72 -16.61
CA GLU A 151 7.81 19.76 -17.11
C GLU A 151 7.70 18.41 -16.38
N MET A 152 7.50 18.43 -15.06
CA MET A 152 7.35 17.21 -14.25
C MET A 152 6.06 16.43 -14.57
N LEU A 153 4.94 17.13 -14.86
CA LEU A 153 3.67 16.51 -15.22
C LEU A 153 3.72 15.75 -16.55
N ILE A 154 4.50 16.24 -17.52
CA ILE A 154 4.68 15.58 -18.82
C ILE A 154 5.44 14.25 -18.63
N GLN A 155 6.46 14.24 -17.78
CA GLN A 155 7.26 13.04 -17.50
C GLN A 155 6.46 11.97 -16.75
N LEU A 156 5.56 12.37 -15.83
CA LEU A 156 4.63 11.51 -15.09
C LEU A 156 3.61 10.75 -15.96
N ARG A 157 3.34 11.22 -17.18
CA ARG A 157 2.45 10.48 -18.10
C ARG A 157 3.15 9.28 -18.73
N SER A 158 4.48 9.28 -18.78
CA SER A 158 5.29 8.26 -19.46
C SER A 158 5.66 7.05 -18.59
N ASP A 159 5.50 7.16 -17.26
CA ASP A 159 5.95 6.15 -16.29
C ASP A 159 4.85 5.12 -15.88
N GLN A 160 3.67 5.22 -16.49
CA GLN A 160 2.55 4.30 -16.28
C GLN A 160 2.86 2.97 -16.98
N LEU A 161 3.31 1.99 -16.20
CA LEU A 161 3.59 0.64 -16.71
C LEU A 161 2.29 -0.06 -17.17
N GLY A 162 2.00 -0.04 -18.47
CA GLY A 162 0.84 -0.72 -19.08
C GLY A 162 -0.45 0.12 -19.09
N SER A 163 -1.62 -0.54 -19.24
CA SER A 163 -2.93 0.13 -19.22
C SER A 163 -3.32 0.49 -17.78
N PRO A 164 -3.54 1.79 -17.45
CA PRO A 164 -3.91 2.21 -16.09
C PRO A 164 -5.16 1.52 -15.55
N GLY A 165 -6.10 1.17 -16.43
CA GLY A 165 -7.36 0.50 -16.05
C GLY A 165 -7.17 -0.94 -15.56
N TYR A 166 -6.14 -1.64 -16.05
CA TYR A 166 -5.85 -3.01 -15.62
C TYR A 166 -5.47 -3.08 -14.13
N TRP A 167 -4.52 -2.24 -13.74
CA TRP A 167 -4.04 -2.16 -12.37
C TRP A 167 -5.10 -1.59 -11.42
N GLN A 168 -5.90 -0.62 -11.87
CA GLN A 168 -7.05 -0.13 -11.11
C GLN A 168 -8.08 -1.24 -10.84
N GLY A 169 -8.39 -2.07 -11.85
CA GLY A 169 -9.30 -3.20 -11.71
C GLY A 169 -8.79 -4.26 -10.74
N LEU A 170 -7.49 -4.61 -10.83
CA LEU A 170 -6.86 -5.55 -9.90
C LEU A 170 -6.84 -4.97 -8.47
N GLY A 171 -6.53 -3.69 -8.32
CA GLY A 171 -6.61 -3.01 -7.03
C GLY A 171 -8.03 -3.05 -6.45
N LEU A 172 -9.06 -2.75 -7.26
CA LEU A 172 -10.44 -2.82 -6.81
C LEU A 172 -10.82 -4.24 -6.35
N LEU A 173 -10.38 -5.27 -7.06
CA LEU A 173 -10.58 -6.66 -6.66
C LEU A 173 -9.96 -6.94 -5.28
N ILE A 174 -8.68 -6.59 -5.09
CA ILE A 174 -7.97 -6.76 -3.82
C ILE A 174 -8.64 -5.97 -2.69
N LEU A 175 -9.15 -4.77 -2.98
CA LEU A 175 -9.88 -3.94 -2.01
C LEU A 175 -11.17 -4.62 -1.56
N LEU A 176 -11.95 -5.15 -2.50
CA LEU A 176 -13.20 -5.86 -2.21
C LEU A 176 -12.91 -7.12 -1.38
N THR A 177 -11.94 -7.93 -1.81
CA THR A 177 -11.50 -9.12 -1.09
C THR A 177 -11.04 -8.77 0.33
N SER A 178 -10.22 -7.72 0.50
CA SER A 178 -9.75 -7.30 1.82
C SER A 178 -10.87 -6.78 2.73
N SER A 179 -11.90 -6.16 2.16
CA SER A 179 -13.05 -5.66 2.91
C SER A 179 -14.01 -6.80 3.31
N LEU A 180 -14.28 -7.73 2.41
CA LEU A 180 -15.15 -8.89 2.67
C LEU A 180 -14.60 -9.80 3.76
N PHE A 181 -13.28 -9.97 3.79
CA PHE A 181 -12.60 -10.81 4.77
C PHE A 181 -12.15 -10.04 6.01
N GLY A 182 -12.35 -8.72 6.09
CA GLY A 182 -11.82 -7.82 7.13
C GLY A 182 -12.28 -8.08 8.57
N ASN A 183 -12.98 -9.19 8.82
CA ASN A 183 -13.25 -9.74 10.14
C ASN A 183 -12.19 -10.82 10.46
N ARG A 184 -11.31 -10.51 11.42
CA ARG A 184 -9.97 -11.10 11.66
C ARG A 184 -9.87 -12.63 11.69
N GLU A 185 -10.98 -13.32 11.87
CA GLU A 185 -11.09 -14.78 11.92
C GLU A 185 -10.64 -15.47 10.63
N ASN A 186 -10.72 -14.78 9.49
CA ASN A 186 -10.43 -15.38 8.19
C ASN A 186 -9.03 -15.02 7.64
N ALA A 187 -8.08 -14.61 8.48
CA ALA A 187 -6.74 -14.19 8.04
C ALA A 187 -6.02 -15.28 7.22
N LEU A 188 -6.18 -16.55 7.63
CA LEU A 188 -5.58 -17.71 6.97
C LEU A 188 -6.15 -17.97 5.58
N VAL A 189 -7.39 -17.52 5.29
CA VAL A 189 -8.02 -17.63 3.97
C VAL A 189 -7.74 -16.39 3.13
N TRP A 190 -7.78 -15.21 3.76
CA TRP A 190 -7.55 -13.92 3.11
C TRP A 190 -6.15 -13.83 2.49
N PHE A 191 -5.10 -14.19 3.24
CA PHE A 191 -3.72 -14.06 2.77
C PHE A 191 -3.43 -14.85 1.47
N PRO A 192 -3.72 -16.16 1.38
CA PRO A 192 -3.51 -16.91 0.14
C PRO A 192 -4.41 -16.44 -1.00
N LEU A 193 -5.63 -15.96 -0.71
CA LEU A 193 -6.53 -15.42 -1.73
C LEU A 193 -5.95 -14.14 -2.37
N CYS A 194 -5.48 -13.18 -1.56
CA CYS A 194 -4.82 -11.99 -2.07
C CYS A 194 -3.51 -12.29 -2.82
N LEU A 195 -2.75 -13.30 -2.37
CA LEU A 195 -1.58 -13.77 -3.12
C LEU A 195 -1.98 -14.36 -4.48
N ALA A 196 -3.04 -15.16 -4.54
CA ALA A 196 -3.54 -15.72 -5.78
C ALA A 196 -4.00 -14.63 -6.76
N GLU A 197 -4.75 -13.62 -6.28
CA GLU A 197 -5.15 -12.45 -7.07
C GLU A 197 -3.93 -11.70 -7.62
N GLY A 198 -2.91 -11.48 -6.79
CA GLY A 198 -1.66 -10.85 -7.21
C GLY A 198 -0.92 -11.64 -8.29
N LEU A 199 -0.81 -12.97 -8.14
CA LEU A 199 -0.17 -13.85 -9.13
C LEU A 199 -0.96 -13.90 -10.45
N LEU A 200 -2.29 -13.98 -10.39
CA LEU A 200 -3.16 -13.89 -11.56
C LEU A 200 -3.01 -12.54 -12.26
N GLY A 201 -2.88 -11.46 -11.48
CA GLY A 201 -2.54 -10.13 -11.95
C GLY A 201 -1.20 -10.07 -12.68
N LEU A 202 -0.18 -10.73 -12.15
CA LEU A 202 1.14 -10.80 -12.78
C LEU A 202 1.10 -11.56 -14.10
N VAL A 203 0.46 -12.74 -14.11
CA VAL A 203 0.32 -13.58 -15.31
C VAL A 203 -0.50 -12.86 -16.38
N GLY A 204 -1.63 -12.26 -15.99
CA GLY A 204 -2.49 -11.48 -16.88
C GLY A 204 -1.76 -10.32 -17.53
N PHE A 205 -0.94 -9.58 -16.76
CA PHE A 205 -0.09 -8.52 -17.31
C PHE A 205 0.86 -9.04 -18.41
N PHE A 206 1.55 -10.17 -18.19
CA PHE A 206 2.43 -10.73 -19.21
C PHE A 206 1.67 -11.21 -20.46
N ILE A 207 0.45 -11.73 -20.32
CA ILE A 207 -0.40 -12.13 -21.44
C ILE A 207 -0.84 -10.91 -22.25
N VAL A 208 -1.35 -9.87 -21.58
CA VAL A 208 -1.81 -8.63 -22.23
C VAL A 208 -0.65 -7.91 -22.91
N ASN A 209 0.50 -7.80 -22.25
CA ASN A 209 1.69 -7.16 -22.81
C ASN A 209 2.21 -7.91 -24.05
N ARG A 210 2.21 -9.25 -24.02
CA ARG A 210 2.53 -10.07 -25.22
C ARG A 210 1.53 -9.85 -26.37
N ARG A 211 0.24 -9.66 -26.07
CA ARG A 211 -0.79 -9.38 -27.09
C ARG A 211 -0.64 -7.99 -27.70
N GLN A 212 -0.37 -6.96 -26.88
CA GLN A 212 -0.15 -5.59 -27.35
C GLN A 212 1.11 -5.49 -28.25
N GLN A 213 2.17 -6.22 -27.93
CA GLN A 213 3.37 -6.31 -28.78
C GLN A 213 3.12 -7.03 -30.13
N LYS A 214 2.15 -7.95 -30.18
CA LYS A 214 1.77 -8.64 -31.43
C LYS A 214 0.85 -7.80 -32.32
N CYS A 215 0.00 -6.94 -31.74
CA CYS A 215 -0.92 -6.09 -32.48
C CYS A 215 -0.31 -4.74 -32.92
N ASN A 216 0.88 -4.36 -32.43
CA ASN A 216 1.58 -3.13 -32.85
C ASN A 216 3.07 -3.41 -33.18
N PRO A 217 3.38 -3.94 -34.37
CA PRO A 217 4.75 -4.28 -34.76
C PRO A 217 5.68 -3.05 -34.94
N ASP A 218 5.13 -1.85 -35.10
CA ASP A 218 5.91 -0.60 -35.29
C ASP A 218 6.64 -0.13 -34.03
N PHE A 219 6.33 -0.66 -32.85
CA PHE A 219 7.05 -0.34 -31.61
C PHE A 219 8.50 -0.84 -31.62
N ARG A 220 8.87 -1.73 -32.57
CA ARG A 220 10.28 -2.12 -32.83
C ARG A 220 11.01 -1.20 -33.81
N ALA A 221 10.31 -0.43 -34.63
CA ALA A 221 10.91 0.36 -35.72
C ALA A 221 11.47 1.72 -35.27
N GLY A 222 11.19 2.15 -34.02
CA GLY A 222 11.74 3.37 -33.43
C GLY A 222 13.18 3.26 -32.91
N LYS A 223 14.06 2.50 -33.57
CA LYS A 223 15.50 2.81 -33.46
C LYS A 223 15.70 4.12 -34.24
N PRO A 224 16.33 5.17 -33.66
CA PRO A 224 16.72 6.31 -34.46
C PRO A 224 17.61 5.79 -35.58
N ASN A 225 17.16 6.01 -36.82
CA ASN A 225 17.94 5.74 -38.00
C ASN A 225 19.07 6.78 -37.99
N ASN A 226 20.20 6.43 -37.37
CA ASN A 226 21.45 7.17 -37.53
C ASN A 226 21.92 6.94 -38.97
N ASN A 227 21.37 7.72 -39.90
CA ASN A 227 21.90 7.86 -41.24
C ASN A 227 21.70 9.31 -41.69
N LEU A 228 22.86 9.96 -41.84
CA LEU A 228 23.14 11.28 -42.44
C LEU A 228 23.01 12.49 -41.50
#